data_AF-A0A2S9BPG9-F1
#
_entry.id   AF-A0A2S9BPG9-F1
#
_cell.length_a   1.000
_cell.length_b   1.000
_cell.length_c   1.000
_cell.angle_alpha   90.00
_cell.angle_beta   90.00
_cell.angle_gamma   90.00
#
_symmetry.space_group_name_H-M   'P 1'
#
loop_
_entity.id
_entity.type
_entity.pdbx_description
1 polymer ?
#
loop_
_entity_poly.entity_id
_entity_poly.type
_entity_poly.pdbx_seq_one_letter_code
_entity_poly.pdbx_strand_id
1 'polypeptide(L)'
;MLHELQAYVRFVDEHGDEERSAYESMSARVRQLTGKDTSSFNLAEWWEGEGAEVLAFRLALPDPPTVALGSDDIRAVVHWLKAPRLPRSGSFADEFEIYLDDYYYELLRKNCSHYDHRGLFGSRRGPDGTRTEMTVEEAVEWLTASGKPVRPQRS
;
A
#
# COMPACT_ATOMS: atom_id res chain seq x y z
N MET A 1 6.06 6.37 -18.38
CA MET A 1 6.46 6.04 -17.00
C MET A 1 6.98 4.61 -16.90
N LEU A 2 6.21 3.54 -17.22
CA LEU A 2 6.76 2.17 -17.27
C LEU A 2 8.00 2.07 -18.20
N HIS A 3 7.92 2.66 -19.38
CA HIS A 3 9.05 2.75 -20.31
C HIS A 3 10.30 3.41 -19.68
N GLU A 4 10.12 4.43 -18.85
CA GLU A 4 11.23 5.13 -18.17
C GLU A 4 11.89 4.23 -17.13
N LEU A 5 11.07 3.50 -16.35
CA LEU A 5 11.57 2.53 -15.38
C LEU A 5 12.34 1.41 -16.10
N GLN A 6 11.75 0.79 -17.12
CA GLN A 6 12.40 -0.28 -17.89
C GLN A 6 13.69 0.19 -18.60
N ALA A 7 13.74 1.44 -19.06
CA ALA A 7 14.96 2.01 -19.64
C ALA A 7 16.08 2.16 -18.61
N TYR A 8 15.73 2.60 -17.39
CA TYR A 8 16.68 2.66 -16.29
C TYR A 8 17.17 1.28 -15.87
N VAL A 9 16.28 0.28 -15.78
CA VAL A 9 16.64 -1.11 -15.47
C VAL A 9 17.69 -1.65 -16.44
N ARG A 10 17.42 -1.55 -17.75
CA ARG A 10 18.37 -1.98 -18.77
C ARG A 10 19.70 -1.25 -18.66
N PHE A 11 19.67 0.05 -18.37
CA PHE A 11 20.90 0.82 -18.21
C PHE A 11 21.74 0.33 -17.04
N VAL A 12 21.12 0.10 -15.87
CA VAL A 12 21.81 -0.39 -14.67
C VAL A 12 22.35 -1.81 -14.89
N ASP A 13 21.58 -2.69 -15.51
CA ASP A 13 22.01 -4.06 -15.80
C ASP A 13 23.24 -4.10 -16.73
N GLU A 14 23.30 -3.19 -17.71
CA GLU A 14 24.37 -3.14 -18.71
C GLU A 14 25.61 -2.36 -18.23
N HIS A 15 25.43 -1.29 -17.45
CA HIS A 15 26.48 -0.31 -17.17
C HIS A 15 26.72 -0.03 -15.68
N GLY A 16 25.82 -0.46 -14.80
CA GLY A 16 25.76 0.00 -13.41
C GLY A 16 25.32 1.48 -13.29
N ASP A 17 25.20 1.96 -12.05
CA ASP A 17 24.92 3.38 -11.74
C ASP A 17 25.50 3.76 -10.37
N GLU A 18 26.80 3.54 -10.16
CA GLU A 18 27.50 3.77 -8.88
C GLU A 18 27.34 5.23 -8.38
N GLU A 19 27.37 6.19 -9.31
CA GLU A 19 27.22 7.62 -9.03
C GLU A 19 25.74 8.08 -8.96
N ARG A 20 24.78 7.16 -9.14
CA ARG A 20 23.31 7.40 -9.09
C ARG A 20 22.78 8.44 -10.08
N SER A 21 23.56 8.81 -11.09
CA SER A 21 23.19 9.83 -12.07
C SER A 21 22.03 9.40 -12.97
N ALA A 22 21.96 8.10 -13.31
CA ALA A 22 20.84 7.56 -14.08
C ALA A 22 19.59 7.45 -13.20
N TYR A 23 19.75 7.08 -11.93
CA TYR A 23 18.68 7.07 -10.93
C TYR A 23 18.06 8.45 -10.74
N GLU A 24 18.88 9.49 -10.55
CA GLU A 24 18.41 10.87 -10.38
C GLU A 24 17.64 11.34 -11.62
N SER A 25 18.17 11.05 -12.82
CA SER A 25 17.54 11.39 -14.09
C SER A 25 16.20 10.68 -14.28
N MET A 26 16.13 9.38 -13.98
CA MET A 26 14.90 8.59 -14.02
C MET A 26 13.88 9.12 -12.99
N SER A 27 14.31 9.35 -11.76
CA SER A 27 13.46 9.86 -10.68
C SER A 27 12.86 11.22 -11.03
N ALA A 28 13.64 12.13 -11.61
CA ALA A 28 13.16 13.42 -12.09
C ALA A 28 12.08 13.29 -13.18
N ARG A 29 12.28 12.39 -14.16
CA ARG A 29 11.27 12.12 -15.20
C ARG A 29 10.00 11.51 -14.62
N VAL A 30 10.11 10.57 -13.68
CA VAL A 30 8.95 9.97 -12.99
C VAL A 30 8.15 11.04 -12.25
N ARG A 31 8.81 11.96 -11.53
CA ARG A 31 8.14 13.10 -10.86
C ARG A 31 7.43 13.99 -11.86
N GLN A 32 8.07 14.32 -12.99
CA GLN A 32 7.47 15.14 -14.04
C GLN A 32 6.21 14.49 -14.64
N LEU A 33 6.24 13.16 -14.86
CA LEU A 33 5.12 12.44 -15.46
C LEU A 33 3.94 12.23 -14.51
N THR A 34 4.23 12.01 -13.23
CA THR A 34 3.20 11.66 -12.23
C THR A 34 2.71 12.88 -11.45
N GLY A 35 3.48 13.96 -11.41
CA GLY A 35 3.26 15.10 -10.51
C GLY A 35 3.43 14.76 -9.03
N LYS A 36 3.89 13.54 -8.70
CA LYS A 36 4.07 13.07 -7.32
C LYS A 36 5.47 13.39 -6.82
N ASP A 37 5.56 13.71 -5.53
CA ASP A 37 6.84 13.74 -4.85
C ASP A 37 7.32 12.31 -4.56
N THR A 38 8.35 11.88 -5.28
CA THR A 38 8.98 10.57 -5.08
C THR A 38 10.21 10.64 -4.18
N SER A 39 10.51 11.78 -3.55
CA SER A 39 11.73 11.98 -2.74
C SER A 39 11.81 11.09 -1.49
N SER A 40 10.67 10.72 -0.92
CA SER A 40 10.59 9.81 0.22
C SER A 40 10.70 8.33 -0.17
N PHE A 41 10.71 8.01 -1.46
CA PHE A 41 10.72 6.63 -1.96
C PHE A 41 12.09 6.29 -2.56
N ASN A 42 12.67 5.17 -2.13
CA ASN A 42 13.79 4.58 -2.86
C ASN A 42 13.24 3.77 -4.04
N LEU A 43 13.09 4.42 -5.20
CA LEU A 43 12.50 3.78 -6.39
C LEU A 43 13.31 2.55 -6.85
N ALA A 44 14.61 2.50 -6.55
CA ALA A 44 15.47 1.37 -6.91
C ALA A 44 15.14 0.13 -6.04
N GLU A 45 15.03 0.29 -4.72
CA GLU A 45 14.63 -0.81 -3.83
C GLU A 45 13.23 -1.34 -4.15
N TRP A 46 12.29 -0.45 -4.47
CA TRP A 46 10.94 -0.84 -4.83
C TRP A 46 10.89 -1.62 -6.14
N TRP A 47 11.66 -1.15 -7.14
CA TRP A 47 11.83 -1.89 -8.38
C TRP A 47 12.44 -3.28 -8.14
N GLU A 48 13.53 -3.39 -7.38
CA GLU A 48 14.18 -4.67 -7.11
C GLU A 48 13.26 -5.65 -6.36
N GLY A 49 12.39 -5.13 -5.48
CA GLY A 49 11.46 -5.95 -4.70
C GLY A 49 10.25 -6.46 -5.46
N GLU A 50 9.65 -5.63 -6.32
CA GLU A 50 8.32 -5.92 -6.91
C GLU A 50 8.29 -5.85 -8.45
N GLY A 51 9.36 -5.38 -9.11
CA GLY A 51 9.43 -5.22 -10.56
C GLY A 51 8.96 -3.85 -11.06
N ALA A 52 9.34 -3.52 -12.30
CA ALA A 52 9.10 -2.20 -12.88
C ALA A 52 7.60 -1.99 -13.19
N GLU A 53 6.89 -3.06 -13.52
CA GLU A 53 5.46 -3.08 -13.83
C GLU A 53 4.62 -2.74 -12.59
N VAL A 54 4.91 -3.35 -11.44
CA VAL A 54 4.21 -3.10 -10.17
C VAL A 54 4.47 -1.69 -9.68
N LEU A 55 5.75 -1.27 -9.69
CA LEU A 55 6.12 0.10 -9.33
C LEU A 55 5.41 1.11 -10.24
N ALA A 56 5.35 0.84 -11.55
CA ALA A 56 4.62 1.67 -12.48
C ALA A 56 3.14 1.77 -12.12
N PHE A 57 2.49 0.63 -11.88
CA PHE A 57 1.09 0.61 -11.49
C PHE A 57 0.83 1.47 -10.25
N ARG A 58 1.60 1.29 -9.16
CA ARG A 58 1.46 2.08 -7.93
C ARG A 58 1.68 3.58 -8.14
N LEU A 59 2.68 3.95 -8.94
CA LEU A 59 2.94 5.34 -9.27
C LEU A 59 1.81 5.98 -10.09
N ALA A 60 1.13 5.20 -10.94
CA ALA A 60 0.02 5.67 -11.78
C ALA A 60 -1.31 5.84 -11.02
N LEU A 61 -1.49 5.19 -9.86
CA LEU A 61 -2.68 5.40 -9.02
C LEU A 61 -2.75 6.87 -8.56
N PRO A 62 -3.93 7.48 -8.41
CA PRO A 62 -4.02 8.78 -7.76
C PRO A 62 -3.58 8.69 -6.30
N ASP A 63 -3.31 9.83 -5.66
CA ASP A 63 -3.20 9.84 -4.20
C ASP A 63 -4.58 9.56 -3.58
N PRO A 64 -4.67 8.74 -2.52
CA PRO A 64 -5.95 8.52 -1.85
C PRO A 64 -6.54 9.86 -1.38
N PRO A 65 -7.82 10.14 -1.68
CA PRO A 65 -8.42 11.43 -1.37
C PRO A 65 -8.69 11.58 0.13
N THR A 66 -8.77 12.83 0.59
CA THR A 66 -9.30 13.16 1.93
C THR A 66 -10.81 13.32 1.84
N VAL A 67 -11.55 12.38 2.41
CA VAL A 67 -13.02 12.28 2.34
C VAL A 67 -13.57 11.72 3.65
N ALA A 68 -14.81 12.09 3.98
CA ALA A 68 -15.53 11.43 5.07
C ALA A 68 -15.95 10.03 4.61
N LEU A 69 -15.34 8.99 5.18
CA LEU A 69 -15.70 7.60 4.91
C LEU A 69 -16.84 7.16 5.84
N GLY A 70 -17.89 6.55 5.28
CA GLY A 70 -18.93 5.92 6.06
C GLY A 70 -18.49 4.55 6.58
N SER A 71 -19.20 4.02 7.59
CA SER A 71 -18.91 2.68 8.13
C SER A 71 -19.01 1.58 7.08
N ASP A 72 -19.87 1.74 6.06
CA ASP A 72 -20.02 0.78 4.97
C ASP A 72 -18.82 0.81 4.01
N ASP A 73 -18.30 1.99 3.69
CA ASP A 73 -17.08 2.15 2.88
C ASP A 73 -15.88 1.55 3.61
N ILE A 74 -15.73 1.86 4.90
CA ILE A 74 -14.67 1.31 5.75
C ILE A 74 -14.79 -0.22 5.81
N ARG A 75 -15.99 -0.76 5.98
CA ARG A 75 -16.22 -2.21 5.99
C ARG A 75 -15.80 -2.86 4.69
N ALA A 76 -16.18 -2.28 3.55
CA ALA A 76 -15.80 -2.81 2.25
C ALA A 76 -14.28 -2.85 2.07
N VAL A 77 -13.58 -1.77 2.45
CA VAL A 77 -12.12 -1.68 2.37
C VAL A 77 -11.44 -2.66 3.33
N VAL A 78 -11.87 -2.73 4.59
CA VAL A 78 -11.30 -3.65 5.59
C VAL A 78 -11.51 -5.10 5.19
N HIS A 79 -12.72 -5.45 4.71
CA HIS A 79 -13.00 -6.78 4.18
C HIS A 79 -12.11 -7.09 2.98
N TRP A 80 -11.92 -6.12 2.07
CA TRP A 80 -11.02 -6.25 0.93
C TRP A 80 -9.59 -6.60 1.36
N LEU A 81 -9.05 -5.87 2.34
CA LEU A 81 -7.67 -6.02 2.82
C LEU A 81 -7.42 -7.31 3.62
N LYS A 82 -8.45 -7.84 4.28
CA LYS A 82 -8.36 -9.08 5.07
C LYS A 82 -8.59 -10.34 4.24
N ALA A 83 -9.19 -10.22 3.07
CA ALA A 83 -9.49 -11.36 2.21
C ALA A 83 -8.31 -11.66 1.25
N PRO A 84 -7.69 -12.85 1.32
CA PRO A 84 -6.65 -13.24 0.38
C PRO A 84 -7.21 -13.28 -1.05
N ARG A 85 -6.49 -12.69 -1.99
CA ARG A 85 -6.86 -12.67 -3.41
C ARG A 85 -5.78 -13.37 -4.22
N LEU A 86 -6.17 -14.44 -4.90
CA LEU A 86 -5.35 -15.06 -5.92
C LEU A 86 -5.93 -14.66 -7.27
N PRO A 87 -5.10 -14.20 -8.24
CA PRO A 87 -5.54 -13.94 -9.60
C PRO A 87 -6.23 -15.17 -10.19
N ARG A 88 -7.36 -14.99 -10.89
CA ARG A 88 -8.17 -16.11 -11.40
C ARG A 88 -8.26 -16.14 -12.92
N SER A 89 -8.27 -14.97 -13.58
CA SER A 89 -8.50 -14.87 -15.02
C SER A 89 -7.26 -14.53 -15.85
N GLY A 90 -6.13 -14.18 -15.22
CA GLY A 90 -4.94 -13.68 -15.93
C GLY A 90 -5.17 -12.36 -16.66
N SER A 91 -6.25 -11.65 -16.34
CA SER A 91 -6.47 -10.30 -16.83
C SER A 91 -5.60 -9.30 -16.07
N PHE A 92 -5.25 -8.18 -16.69
CA PHE A 92 -4.51 -7.11 -16.02
C PHE A 92 -5.16 -6.67 -14.71
N ALA A 93 -6.50 -6.56 -14.68
CA ALA A 93 -7.21 -6.18 -13.46
C ALA A 93 -7.01 -7.23 -12.35
N ASP A 94 -7.15 -8.52 -12.66
CA ASP A 94 -6.97 -9.59 -11.68
C ASP A 94 -5.52 -9.71 -11.19
N GLU A 95 -4.55 -9.47 -12.08
CA GLU A 95 -3.12 -9.55 -11.75
C GLU A 95 -2.68 -8.40 -10.86
N PHE A 96 -3.19 -7.19 -11.11
CA PHE A 96 -2.75 -5.99 -10.41
C PHE A 96 -3.61 -5.61 -9.20
N GLU A 97 -4.79 -6.21 -9.04
CA GLU A 97 -5.69 -5.91 -7.92
C GLU A 97 -5.00 -6.10 -6.57
N ILE A 98 -4.12 -7.09 -6.42
CA ILE A 98 -3.41 -7.36 -5.17
C ILE A 98 -2.53 -6.19 -4.70
N TYR A 99 -2.07 -5.33 -5.63
CA TYR A 99 -1.20 -4.19 -5.34
C TYR A 99 -1.96 -2.90 -4.99
N LEU A 100 -3.28 -2.99 -4.82
CA LEU A 100 -4.11 -1.88 -4.30
C LEU A 100 -4.10 -1.79 -2.76
N ASP A 101 -3.44 -2.73 -2.08
CA ASP A 101 -3.36 -2.79 -0.63
C ASP A 101 -2.76 -1.51 -0.02
N ASP A 102 -1.60 -1.07 -0.52
CA ASP A 102 -0.96 0.18 -0.09
C ASP A 102 -1.88 1.39 -0.28
N TYR A 103 -2.59 1.46 -1.41
CA TYR A 103 -3.55 2.54 -1.67
C TYR A 103 -4.68 2.56 -0.62
N TYR A 104 -5.23 1.39 -0.29
CA TYR A 104 -6.31 1.28 0.70
C TYR A 104 -5.83 1.48 2.14
N TYR A 105 -4.61 1.04 2.49
CA TYR A 105 -4.00 1.36 3.77
C TYR A 105 -3.85 2.86 3.95
N GLU A 106 -3.38 3.56 2.91
CA GLU A 106 -3.24 5.01 2.90
C GLU A 106 -4.59 5.74 2.92
N LEU A 107 -5.60 5.22 2.22
CA LEU A 107 -6.97 5.74 2.28
C LEU A 107 -7.51 5.70 3.71
N LEU A 108 -7.35 4.58 4.42
CA LEU A 108 -7.77 4.46 5.82
C LEU A 108 -6.91 5.34 6.73
N ARG A 109 -5.59 5.40 6.52
CA ARG A 109 -4.68 6.25 7.31
C ARG A 109 -5.02 7.73 7.23
N LYS A 110 -5.39 8.22 6.05
CA LYS A 110 -5.76 9.63 5.84
C LYS A 110 -7.11 10.00 6.43
N ASN A 111 -8.07 9.07 6.45
CA ASN A 111 -9.47 9.38 6.71
C ASN A 111 -10.01 8.84 8.04
N CYS A 112 -9.29 7.94 8.72
CA CYS A 112 -9.69 7.37 10.00
C CYS A 112 -8.69 7.74 11.10
N SER A 113 -9.11 8.55 12.07
CA SER A 113 -8.25 9.07 13.16
C SER A 113 -7.62 7.99 14.05
N HIS A 114 -8.20 6.79 14.05
CA HIS A 114 -7.74 5.65 14.85
C HIS A 114 -6.94 4.63 14.05
N TYR A 115 -6.49 4.95 12.83
CA TYR A 115 -5.71 4.02 12.03
C TYR A 115 -4.44 3.53 12.78
N ASP A 116 -4.37 2.21 13.00
CA ASP A 116 -3.21 1.48 13.54
C ASP A 116 -3.03 0.21 12.69
N HIS A 117 -2.17 0.28 11.66
CA HIS A 117 -1.96 -0.82 10.71
C HIS A 117 -1.68 -2.15 11.43
N ARG A 118 -0.75 -2.14 12.39
CA ARG A 118 -0.39 -3.35 13.15
C ARG A 118 -1.54 -3.84 14.01
N GLY A 119 -2.31 -2.92 14.60
CA GLY A 119 -3.49 -3.27 15.39
C GLY A 119 -4.59 -3.94 14.56
N LEU A 120 -4.83 -3.43 13.35
CA LEU A 120 -5.94 -3.81 12.47
C LEU A 120 -5.68 -5.07 11.66
N PHE A 121 -4.48 -5.19 11.10
CA PHE A 121 -4.10 -6.25 10.16
C PHE A 121 -3.02 -7.20 10.69
N GLY A 122 -2.47 -6.91 11.88
CA GLY A 122 -1.54 -7.80 12.56
C GLY A 122 -2.23 -8.79 13.48
N SER A 123 -1.61 -9.95 13.64
CA SER A 123 -2.02 -10.95 14.63
C SER A 123 -1.57 -10.56 16.05
N ARG A 124 -2.47 -10.76 17.01
CA ARG A 124 -2.28 -10.54 18.45
C ARG A 124 -2.16 -11.88 19.16
N ARG A 125 -1.43 -11.90 20.27
CA ARG A 125 -1.28 -13.11 21.09
C ARG A 125 -2.11 -13.00 22.37
N GLY A 126 -3.06 -13.91 22.52
CA GLY A 126 -3.88 -14.09 23.70
C GLY A 126 -3.06 -14.61 24.90
N PRO A 127 -3.64 -14.56 26.12
CA PRO A 127 -2.99 -15.09 27.32
C PRO A 127 -2.72 -16.61 27.26
N ASP A 128 -3.57 -17.34 26.55
CA ASP A 128 -3.43 -18.77 26.25
C ASP A 128 -2.37 -19.08 25.18
N GLY A 129 -1.76 -18.03 24.60
CA GLY A 129 -0.78 -18.14 23.53
C GLY A 129 -1.39 -18.24 22.13
N THR A 130 -2.72 -18.27 21.99
CA THR A 130 -3.44 -18.32 20.72
C THR A 130 -3.25 -17.02 19.95
N ARG A 131 -3.11 -17.14 18.62
CA ARG A 131 -3.01 -16.01 17.72
C ARG A 131 -4.40 -15.64 17.22
N THR A 132 -4.82 -14.40 17.47
CA THR A 132 -6.10 -13.87 16.99
C THR A 132 -5.86 -12.62 16.15
N GLU A 133 -6.77 -12.34 15.22
CA GLU A 133 -6.78 -11.12 14.42
C GLU A 133 -8.10 -10.40 14.65
N MET A 134 -8.11 -9.08 14.44
CA MET A 134 -9.38 -8.35 14.50
C MET A 134 -10.31 -8.84 13.40
N THR A 135 -11.59 -9.04 13.73
CA THR A 135 -12.62 -9.24 12.72
C THR A 135 -12.81 -7.97 11.89
N VAL A 136 -13.57 -8.09 10.79
CA VAL A 136 -13.93 -6.91 9.98
C VAL A 136 -14.72 -5.92 10.82
N GLU A 137 -15.69 -6.40 11.60
CA GLU A 137 -16.57 -5.61 12.44
C GLU A 137 -15.79 -4.89 13.55
N GLU A 138 -14.90 -5.59 14.25
CA GLU A 138 -14.04 -4.99 15.28
C GLU A 138 -13.15 -3.89 14.69
N ALA A 139 -12.64 -4.09 13.47
CA ALA A 139 -11.82 -3.09 12.78
C ALA A 139 -12.63 -1.86 12.36
N VAL A 140 -13.87 -2.05 11.89
CA VAL A 140 -14.80 -0.94 11.56
C VAL A 140 -15.14 -0.14 12.82
N GLU A 141 -15.48 -0.80 13.92
CA GLU A 141 -15.75 -0.14 15.20
C GLU A 141 -14.53 0.66 15.69
N TRP A 142 -13.34 0.07 15.61
CA TRP A 142 -12.09 0.73 15.98
C TRP A 142 -11.83 1.99 15.14
N LEU A 143 -12.03 1.91 13.82
CA LEU A 143 -11.77 3.02 12.89
C LEU A 143 -12.80 4.15 13.01
N THR A 144 -14.00 3.88 13.53
CA THR A 144 -15.12 4.83 13.63
C THR A 144 -15.36 5.37 15.05
N ALA A 145 -14.67 4.85 16.06
CA ALA A 145 -14.81 5.30 17.44
C ALA A 145 -14.56 6.80 17.61
N SER A 146 -15.40 7.50 18.37
CA SER A 146 -15.29 8.97 18.60
C SER A 146 -14.29 9.36 19.69
N GLY A 147 -13.33 8.50 20.02
CA GLY A 147 -12.32 8.70 21.06
C GLY A 147 -11.30 7.55 21.03
N LYS A 148 -10.10 7.71 21.61
CA LYS A 148 -9.05 6.66 21.59
C LYS A 148 -9.64 5.31 22.01
N PRO A 149 -9.82 4.36 21.08
CA PRO A 149 -10.41 3.08 21.43
C PRO A 149 -9.46 2.37 22.39
N VAL A 150 -10.01 1.96 23.53
CA VAL A 150 -9.26 1.19 24.52
C VAL A 150 -8.92 -0.13 23.85
N ARG A 151 -7.62 -0.43 23.69
CA ARG A 151 -7.21 -1.77 23.21
C ARG A 151 -7.93 -2.79 24.09
N PRO A 152 -8.70 -3.74 23.52
CA PRO A 152 -9.41 -4.71 24.31
C PRO A 152 -8.41 -5.38 25.26
N GLN A 153 -8.68 -5.26 26.56
CA GLN A 153 -7.76 -5.77 27.57
C GLN A 153 -7.73 -7.29 27.53
N ARG A 154 -6.54 -7.82 27.83
CA ARG A 154 -6.29 -9.23 28.05
C ARG A 154 -7.14 -9.69 29.23
N SER A 155 -8.19 -10.44 28.95
CA SER A 155 -8.90 -11.27 29.93
C SER A 155 -8.17 -12.59 30.11
#